data_AF-A0A2S5WTI9-F1
#
_entry.id   AF-A0A2S5WTI9-F1
#
_cell.length_a   1.000
_cell.length_b   1.000
_cell.length_c   1.000
_cell.angle_alpha   90.00
_cell.angle_beta   90.00
_cell.angle_gamma   90.00
#
_symmetry.space_group_name_H-M   'P 1'
#
loop_
_entity.id
_entity.type
_entity.pdbx_description
1 polymer ?
#
loop_
_entity_poly.entity_id
_entity_poly.type
_entity_poly.pdbx_seq_one_letter_code
_entity_poly.pdbx_strand_id
1 'polypeptide(L)'
;MAGRRTSRRPEPGEAVPTWPRVTARLDASGGGMLSWSSTPAEISADDRDAALAAVVARCTRLAQTIARAIRLELHEGNRMQEFAVHPSAIMQAISADGLPETDAGSEPELTIITGTCVACAAAASAAETRCRRCGTPEPLLRGGISLQRRADPEPDQPAVTEPRSGRRALRRASSQASRAGTGAGLDAGTSGAPAPARANGTETRADPETGPDAGPTTESISRPGPERRPRRWSRRTTARLPAAPRTLVIEFEDSSRAVLAGSAAVGRNPSPVDGRIPVRVDSRDNTVSRTHALVDLDRSGRILVTDYHSTHGVHLSGASNSTFSPGVVYRVPSGARLRLGDVVCRVSTEPALTA
;
A
#
# COMPACT_ATOMS: atom_id res chain seq x y z
N MET A 1 -7.08 6.07 42.43
CA MET A 1 -7.60 5.14 41.41
C MET A 1 -6.82 5.35 40.13
N ALA A 2 -5.86 4.46 39.83
CA ALA A 2 -5.10 4.51 38.59
C ALA A 2 -5.96 3.93 37.46
N GLY A 3 -6.42 4.80 36.54
CA GLY A 3 -7.12 4.35 35.34
C GLY A 3 -6.22 3.41 34.55
N ARG A 4 -6.58 2.12 34.51
CA ARG A 4 -5.99 1.17 33.57
C ARG A 4 -6.20 1.75 32.18
N ARG A 5 -5.13 2.27 31.58
CA ARG A 5 -5.04 2.42 30.14
C ARG A 5 -5.05 1.00 29.58
N THR A 6 -6.24 0.47 29.30
CA THR A 6 -6.38 -0.69 28.43
C THR A 6 -5.82 -0.25 27.09
N SER A 7 -4.58 -0.64 26.79
CA SER A 7 -4.02 -0.52 25.45
C SER A 7 -4.93 -1.36 24.56
N ARG A 8 -5.87 -0.70 23.88
CA ARG A 8 -6.75 -1.33 22.91
C ARG A 8 -5.85 -2.12 21.96
N ARG A 9 -6.07 -3.44 21.89
CA ARG A 9 -5.40 -4.30 20.93
C ARG A 9 -5.78 -3.73 19.55
N PRO A 10 -4.83 -3.30 18.71
CA PRO A 10 -5.19 -2.68 17.44
C PRO A 10 -6.02 -3.65 16.64
N GLU A 11 -7.16 -3.18 16.15
CA GLU A 11 -8.03 -3.92 15.26
C GLU A 11 -7.30 -4.13 13.92
N PRO A 12 -7.61 -5.19 13.17
CA PRO A 12 -7.16 -5.32 11.78
C PRO A 12 -7.40 -4.03 10.97
N GLY A 13 -6.38 -3.57 10.27
CA GLY A 13 -6.41 -2.36 9.45
C GLY A 13 -6.08 -1.05 10.19
N GLU A 14 -5.96 -1.06 11.51
CA GLU A 14 -5.75 0.17 12.29
C GLU A 14 -4.30 0.67 12.30
N ALA A 15 -3.33 -0.24 12.12
CA ALA A 15 -1.91 0.09 12.14
C ALA A 15 -1.34 0.23 10.72
N VAL A 16 -0.79 1.40 10.40
CA VAL A 16 -0.09 1.65 9.13
C VAL A 16 1.34 1.10 9.21
N PRO A 17 1.71 0.16 8.32
CA PRO A 17 3.06 -0.41 8.28
C PRO A 17 4.14 0.64 8.07
N THR A 18 5.35 0.39 8.58
CA THR A 18 6.51 1.27 8.31
C THR A 18 7.05 1.15 6.89
N TRP A 19 6.44 0.31 6.07
CA TRP A 19 6.86 0.05 4.71
C TRP A 19 5.69 0.26 3.74
N PRO A 20 5.90 0.90 2.56
CA PRO A 20 7.17 1.39 2.04
C PRO A 20 7.66 2.59 2.85
N ARG A 21 8.98 2.76 2.95
CA ARG A 21 9.54 3.94 3.61
C ARG A 21 9.47 5.10 2.63
N VAL A 22 8.57 6.03 2.92
CA VAL A 22 8.45 7.27 2.16
C VAL A 22 8.79 8.44 3.06
N THR A 23 9.81 9.21 2.67
CA THR A 23 10.25 10.39 3.39
C THR A 23 10.22 11.58 2.44
N ALA A 24 9.53 12.66 2.79
CA ALA A 24 9.52 13.90 2.04
C ALA A 24 10.17 15.01 2.87
N ARG A 25 11.02 15.81 2.26
CA ARG A 25 11.56 17.05 2.83
C ARG A 25 11.10 18.19 1.95
N LEU A 26 10.32 19.12 2.51
CA LEU A 26 9.80 20.27 1.79
C LEU A 26 10.35 21.55 2.40
N ASP A 27 10.75 22.48 1.54
CA ASP A 27 11.07 23.86 1.90
C ASP A 27 9.84 24.79 1.73
N ALA A 28 9.99 26.04 2.15
CA ALA A 28 8.92 27.03 2.06
C ALA A 28 8.64 27.50 0.62
N SER A 29 9.57 27.30 -0.31
CA SER A 29 9.47 27.68 -1.72
C SER A 29 8.79 26.62 -2.60
N GLY A 30 8.38 25.49 -2.03
CA GLY A 30 7.82 24.38 -2.82
C GLY A 30 8.88 23.47 -3.46
N GLY A 31 10.14 23.68 -3.12
CA GLY A 31 11.25 22.78 -3.42
C GLY A 31 11.36 21.66 -2.38
N GLY A 32 11.98 20.55 -2.76
CA GLY A 32 12.17 19.46 -1.83
C GLY A 32 12.71 18.17 -2.42
N MET A 33 12.73 17.15 -1.58
CA MET A 33 13.15 15.81 -1.95
C MET A 33 12.17 14.78 -1.39
N LEU A 34 11.70 13.88 -2.26
CA LEU A 34 10.94 12.70 -1.90
C LEU A 34 11.86 11.49 -2.03
N SER A 35 11.96 10.68 -0.99
CA SER A 35 12.66 9.40 -1.03
C SER A 35 11.67 8.26 -0.88
N TRP A 36 11.77 7.27 -1.77
CA TRP A 36 11.03 6.02 -1.68
C TRP A 36 12.01 4.87 -1.59
N SER A 37 11.98 4.11 -0.49
CA SER A 37 12.91 3.00 -0.24
C SER A 37 14.38 3.39 -0.55
N SER A 38 14.76 4.61 -0.14
CA SER A 38 16.08 5.22 -0.34
C SER A 38 16.40 5.73 -1.75
N THR A 39 15.45 5.73 -2.69
CA THR A 39 15.61 6.36 -4.01
C THR A 39 15.10 7.81 -3.95
N PRO A 40 15.99 8.83 -3.98
CA PRO A 40 15.58 10.22 -3.95
C PRO A 40 15.02 10.67 -5.30
N ALA A 41 14.03 11.55 -5.26
CA ALA A 41 13.48 12.27 -6.39
C ALA A 41 13.22 13.72 -5.97
N GLU A 42 13.63 14.65 -6.81
CA GLU A 42 13.42 16.07 -6.56
C GLU A 42 11.94 16.46 -6.73
N ILE A 43 11.50 17.38 -5.88
CA ILE A 43 10.19 18.00 -5.98
C ILE A 43 10.40 19.47 -6.27
N SER A 44 9.69 19.97 -7.28
CA SER A 44 9.61 21.37 -7.60
C SER A 44 8.15 21.73 -7.88
N ALA A 45 7.62 22.64 -7.08
CA ALA A 45 6.29 23.22 -7.24
C ALA A 45 6.35 24.74 -7.03
N ASP A 46 5.25 25.43 -7.34
CA ASP A 46 5.18 26.90 -7.22
C ASP A 46 5.21 27.38 -5.78
N ASP A 47 4.71 26.55 -4.87
CA ASP A 47 4.67 26.81 -3.43
C ASP A 47 4.65 25.50 -2.64
N ARG A 48 4.72 25.63 -1.32
CA ARG A 48 4.70 24.52 -0.36
C ARG A 48 3.43 23.66 -0.48
N ASP A 49 2.25 24.27 -0.63
CA ASP A 49 0.99 23.53 -0.62
C ASP A 49 0.85 22.70 -1.91
N ALA A 50 1.30 23.26 -3.05
CA ALA A 50 1.44 22.53 -4.30
C ALA A 50 2.47 21.39 -4.20
N ALA A 51 3.59 21.59 -3.51
CA ALA A 51 4.58 20.54 -3.27
C ALA A 51 4.02 19.41 -2.39
N LEU A 52 3.27 19.75 -1.33
CA LEU A 52 2.59 18.77 -0.49
C LEU A 52 1.55 17.98 -1.28
N ALA A 53 0.76 18.65 -2.12
CA ALA A 53 -0.23 18.01 -2.97
C ALA A 53 0.42 17.03 -3.97
N ALA A 54 1.57 17.39 -4.54
CA ALA A 54 2.37 16.51 -5.40
C ALA A 54 2.91 15.28 -4.64
N VAL A 55 3.46 15.47 -3.43
CA VAL A 55 3.92 14.39 -2.54
C VAL A 55 2.77 13.43 -2.25
N VAL A 56 1.63 13.95 -1.81
CA VAL A 56 0.48 13.12 -1.42
C VAL A 56 -0.08 12.38 -2.63
N ALA A 57 -0.19 13.02 -3.80
CA ALA A 57 -0.62 12.35 -5.03
C ALA A 57 0.29 11.15 -5.38
N ARG A 58 1.60 11.31 -5.21
CA ARG A 58 2.56 10.23 -5.43
C ARG A 58 2.41 9.12 -4.40
N CYS A 59 2.29 9.46 -3.14
CA CYS A 59 2.02 8.52 -2.05
C CYS A 59 0.71 7.75 -2.27
N THR A 60 -0.35 8.43 -2.74
CA THR A 60 -1.63 7.81 -3.08
C THR A 60 -1.50 6.82 -4.22
N ARG A 61 -0.72 7.12 -5.27
CA ARG A 61 -0.45 6.15 -6.36
C ARG A 61 0.27 4.89 -5.86
N LEU A 62 1.22 5.05 -4.95
CA LEU A 62 1.87 3.91 -4.28
C LEU A 62 0.85 3.13 -3.44
N ALA A 63 0.07 3.81 -2.60
CA ALA A 63 -0.97 3.22 -1.76
C ALA A 63 -2.02 2.44 -2.58
N GLN A 64 -2.43 2.97 -3.73
CA GLN A 64 -3.33 2.29 -4.68
C GLN A 64 -2.69 1.03 -5.27
N THR A 65 -1.40 1.09 -5.63
CA THR A 65 -0.66 -0.06 -6.19
C THR A 65 -0.54 -1.20 -5.18
N ILE A 66 -0.36 -0.88 -3.90
CA ILE A 66 -0.28 -1.88 -2.82
C ILE A 66 -1.63 -2.15 -2.13
N ALA A 67 -2.70 -1.49 -2.58
CA ALA A 67 -4.06 -1.56 -2.06
C ALA A 67 -4.22 -1.28 -0.55
N ARG A 68 -3.37 -0.42 0.04
CA ARG A 68 -3.44 -0.06 1.48
C ARG A 68 -2.77 1.28 1.78
N ALA A 69 -3.04 1.82 2.97
CA ALA A 69 -2.39 3.04 3.45
C ALA A 69 -0.87 2.86 3.57
N ILE A 70 -0.12 3.91 3.23
CA ILE A 70 1.34 3.98 3.42
C ILE A 70 1.71 5.05 4.42
N ARG A 71 2.90 4.92 4.99
CA ARG A 71 3.47 5.88 5.91
C ARG A 71 4.32 6.90 5.17
N LEU A 72 4.05 8.17 5.41
CA LEU A 72 4.82 9.33 4.94
C LEU A 72 5.46 10.01 6.15
N GLU A 73 6.79 10.06 6.17
CA GLU A 73 7.55 10.93 7.06
C GLU A 73 7.77 12.28 6.37
N LEU A 74 7.10 13.33 6.84
CA LEU A 74 7.21 14.67 6.27
C LEU A 74 8.08 15.55 7.15
N HIS A 75 9.18 16.06 6.58
CA HIS A 75 10.06 17.02 7.22
C HIS A 75 9.80 18.43 6.68
N GLU A 76 9.55 19.36 7.60
CA GLU A 76 9.32 20.77 7.31
C GLU A 76 10.19 21.62 8.23
N GLY A 77 11.27 22.19 7.67
CA GLY A 77 12.31 22.82 8.48
C GLY A 77 12.84 21.85 9.54
N ASN A 78 12.70 22.20 10.81
CA ASN A 78 13.13 21.36 11.94
C ASN A 78 12.01 20.49 12.54
N ARG A 79 10.87 20.37 11.87
CA ARG A 79 9.75 19.53 12.31
C ARG A 79 9.69 18.28 11.46
N MET A 80 9.43 17.14 12.11
CA MET A 80 9.12 15.88 11.45
C MET A 80 7.76 15.41 11.95
N GLN A 81 6.88 15.04 11.02
CA GLN A 81 5.57 14.50 11.30
C GLN A 81 5.32 13.25 10.45
N GLU A 82 4.43 12.39 10.93
CA GLU A 82 4.11 11.14 10.26
C GLU A 82 2.64 11.07 9.90
N PHE A 83 2.39 10.64 8.67
CA PHE A 83 1.06 10.56 8.12
C PHE A 83 0.81 9.20 7.48
N ALA A 84 -0.42 8.71 7.63
CA ALA A 84 -1.00 7.70 6.78
C ALA A 84 -1.55 8.35 5.52
N VAL A 85 -1.09 7.92 4.36
CA VAL A 85 -1.68 8.30 3.06
C VAL A 85 -2.44 7.10 2.52
N HIS A 86 -3.75 7.25 2.41
CA HIS A 86 -4.67 6.21 1.97
C HIS A 86 -4.80 6.16 0.43
N PRO A 87 -5.24 5.03 -0.15
CA PRO A 87 -5.53 4.90 -1.58
C PRO A 87 -6.58 5.90 -2.11
N SER A 88 -7.40 6.45 -1.21
CA SER A 88 -8.43 7.47 -1.47
C SER A 88 -7.92 8.91 -1.41
N ALA A 89 -6.60 9.12 -1.29
CA ALA A 89 -5.96 10.42 -1.04
C ALA A 89 -6.37 11.12 0.27
N ILE A 90 -6.86 10.34 1.22
CA ILE A 90 -6.99 10.81 2.60
C ILE A 90 -5.59 10.77 3.24
N MET A 91 -5.17 11.90 3.78
CA MET A 91 -3.98 12.04 4.61
C MET A 91 -4.43 12.16 6.07
N GLN A 92 -3.84 11.35 6.95
CA GLN A 92 -4.25 11.23 8.34
C GLN A 92 -3.01 11.22 9.23
N ALA A 93 -2.99 12.04 10.28
CA ALA A 93 -1.88 12.05 11.23
C ALA A 93 -1.79 10.71 11.98
N ILE A 94 -0.58 10.16 12.10
CA ILE A 94 -0.34 8.92 12.83
C ILE A 94 0.80 9.06 13.81
N SER A 95 0.69 8.31 14.90
CA SER A 95 1.72 8.17 15.91
C SER A 95 2.92 7.36 15.40
N ALA A 96 4.01 7.40 16.17
CA ALA A 96 5.20 6.58 15.95
C ALA A 96 4.88 5.06 15.83
N ASP A 97 3.82 4.59 16.47
CA ASP A 97 3.39 3.19 16.43
C ASP A 97 2.48 2.86 15.22
N GLY A 98 2.26 3.82 14.31
CA GLY A 98 1.48 3.66 13.08
C GLY A 98 -0.04 3.75 13.29
N LEU A 99 -0.49 4.14 14.47
CA LEU A 99 -1.92 4.29 14.80
C LEU A 99 -2.37 5.73 14.58
N PRO A 100 -3.62 5.96 14.14
CA PRO A 100 -4.21 7.29 14.04
C PRO A 100 -4.01 8.12 15.30
N GLU A 101 -3.53 9.34 15.15
CA GLU A 101 -3.55 10.30 16.26
C GLU A 101 -5.00 10.74 16.46
N THR A 102 -5.58 10.34 17.59
CA THR A 102 -6.88 10.82 18.05
C THR A 102 -6.70 11.44 19.43
N ASP A 103 -7.14 12.69 19.58
CA ASP A 103 -7.37 13.23 20.92
C ASP A 103 -8.49 12.40 21.56
N ALA A 104 -8.32 12.01 22.83
CA ALA A 104 -9.22 11.07 23.50
C ALA A 104 -10.70 11.52 23.36
N GLY A 105 -11.47 10.79 22.55
CA GLY A 105 -12.89 11.06 22.27
C GLY A 105 -13.20 11.83 20.98
N SER A 106 -12.22 12.11 20.12
CA SER A 106 -12.43 12.75 18.80
C SER A 106 -12.19 11.75 17.66
N GLU A 107 -12.97 11.90 16.58
CA GLU A 107 -12.69 11.23 15.31
C GLU A 107 -11.33 11.68 14.76
N PRO A 108 -10.57 10.81 14.07
CA PRO A 108 -9.29 11.18 13.51
C PRO A 108 -9.45 12.29 12.47
N GLU A 109 -8.52 13.24 12.46
CA GLU A 109 -8.49 14.30 11.45
C GLU A 109 -8.12 13.69 10.09
N LEU A 110 -9.10 13.60 9.20
CA LEU A 110 -8.94 13.11 7.83
C LEU A 110 -8.89 14.30 6.89
N THR A 111 -7.76 14.49 6.21
CA THR A 111 -7.57 15.59 5.27
C THR A 111 -7.56 15.07 3.84
N ILE A 112 -8.49 15.54 3.01
CA ILE A 112 -8.44 15.31 1.56
C ILE A 112 -7.52 16.36 0.96
N ILE A 113 -6.45 15.92 0.31
CA ILE A 113 -5.47 16.84 -0.28
C ILE A 113 -5.87 17.13 -1.73
N THR A 114 -5.98 18.42 -2.03
CA THR A 114 -6.28 18.97 -3.35
C THR A 114 -5.17 19.91 -3.80
N GLY A 115 -5.05 20.10 -5.10
CA GLY A 115 -4.13 21.04 -5.72
C GLY A 115 -4.65 21.48 -7.09
N THR A 116 -3.79 22.07 -7.90
CA THR A 116 -4.12 22.51 -9.26
C THR A 116 -3.40 21.69 -10.30
N CYS A 117 -4.08 21.40 -11.40
CA CYS A 117 -3.49 20.68 -12.51
C CYS A 117 -2.34 21.48 -13.11
N VAL A 118 -1.16 20.87 -13.22
CA VAL A 118 0.05 21.51 -13.77
C VAL A 118 -0.10 21.97 -15.22
N ALA A 119 -1.05 21.39 -15.96
CA ALA A 119 -1.27 21.70 -17.38
C ALA A 119 -2.38 22.74 -17.63
N CYS A 120 -3.45 22.74 -16.82
CA CYS A 120 -4.62 23.61 -17.07
C CYS A 120 -5.10 24.41 -15.85
N ALA A 121 -4.37 24.34 -14.73
CA ALA A 121 -4.67 24.98 -13.45
C ALA A 121 -6.03 24.62 -12.81
N ALA A 122 -6.80 23.69 -13.38
CA ALA A 122 -8.06 23.23 -12.79
C ALA A 122 -7.81 22.49 -11.47
N ALA A 123 -8.71 22.65 -10.49
CA ALA A 123 -8.65 21.91 -9.25
C ALA A 123 -8.62 20.39 -9.51
N ALA A 124 -7.72 19.69 -8.83
CA ALA A 124 -7.55 18.25 -8.91
C ALA A 124 -7.31 17.67 -7.51
N SER A 125 -7.83 16.47 -7.25
CA SER A 125 -7.53 15.72 -6.02
C SER A 125 -6.27 14.87 -6.22
N ALA A 126 -5.51 14.66 -5.16
CA ALA A 126 -4.40 13.72 -5.13
C ALA A 126 -4.79 12.27 -5.47
N ALA A 127 -6.09 11.90 -5.41
CA ALA A 127 -6.57 10.58 -5.82
C ALA A 127 -6.66 10.41 -7.33
N GLU A 128 -6.68 11.52 -8.08
CA GLU A 128 -6.96 11.49 -9.52
C GLU A 128 -5.73 11.07 -10.33
N THR A 129 -5.91 10.05 -11.17
CA THR A 129 -4.87 9.58 -12.09
C THR A 129 -4.79 10.44 -13.35
N ARG A 130 -5.85 11.19 -13.67
CA ARG A 130 -5.94 12.13 -14.80
C ARG A 130 -6.75 13.36 -14.40
N CYS A 131 -6.37 14.52 -14.93
CA CYS A 131 -7.16 15.74 -14.78
C CYS A 131 -8.55 15.57 -15.40
N ARG A 132 -9.61 15.90 -14.66
CA ARG A 132 -11.00 15.85 -15.19
C ARG A 132 -11.26 16.84 -16.33
N ARG A 133 -10.48 17.92 -16.42
CA ARG A 133 -10.67 18.97 -17.44
C ARG A 133 -9.87 18.73 -18.71
N CYS A 134 -8.56 18.54 -18.59
CA CYS A 134 -7.67 18.43 -19.76
C CYS A 134 -7.13 17.02 -20.01
N GLY A 135 -7.48 16.03 -19.18
CA GLY A 135 -7.03 14.64 -19.35
C GLY A 135 -5.56 14.38 -19.04
N THR A 136 -4.78 15.39 -18.63
CA THR A 136 -3.35 15.24 -18.29
C THR A 136 -3.17 14.16 -17.22
N PRO A 137 -2.32 13.13 -17.46
CA PRO A 137 -2.03 12.13 -16.46
C PRO A 137 -1.27 12.75 -15.29
N GLU A 138 -1.53 12.27 -14.08
CA GLU A 138 -0.86 12.74 -12.86
C GLU A 138 -0.92 14.27 -12.70
N PRO A 139 -2.14 14.83 -12.57
CA PRO A 139 -2.38 16.26 -12.72
C PRO A 139 -1.60 17.15 -11.75
N LEU A 140 -1.18 16.63 -10.59
CA LEU A 140 -0.46 17.39 -9.56
C LEU A 140 1.07 17.24 -9.66
N LEU A 141 1.59 16.49 -10.63
CA LEU A 141 3.02 16.21 -10.77
C LEU A 141 3.58 16.96 -11.98
N ARG A 142 4.53 17.89 -11.75
CA ARG A 142 5.31 18.49 -12.85
C ARG A 142 6.26 17.43 -13.40
N GLY A 143 6.26 17.27 -14.74
CA GLY A 143 7.00 16.21 -15.42
C GLY A 143 8.46 16.15 -14.97
N GLY A 144 8.84 15.05 -14.33
CA GLY A 144 10.22 14.89 -13.83
C GLY A 144 10.41 13.92 -12.68
N ILE A 145 9.36 13.49 -11.95
CA ILE A 145 9.50 12.38 -10.99
C ILE A 145 9.47 11.04 -11.75
N SER A 146 10.38 10.89 -12.71
CA SER A 146 10.63 9.63 -13.38
C SER A 146 11.16 8.64 -12.35
N LEU A 147 10.37 7.61 -12.04
CA LEU A 147 10.93 6.35 -11.55
C LEU A 147 11.65 5.72 -12.73
N GLN A 148 12.81 6.26 -13.13
CA GLN A 148 13.76 5.40 -13.78
C GLN A 148 14.20 4.42 -12.70
N ARG A 149 13.53 3.26 -12.68
CA ARG A 149 14.14 2.01 -12.26
C ARG A 149 15.44 1.96 -13.04
N ARG A 150 16.58 2.28 -12.42
CA ARG A 150 17.83 1.75 -12.94
C ARG A 150 17.59 0.25 -12.99
N ALA A 151 17.54 -0.31 -14.19
CA ALA A 151 17.94 -1.69 -14.36
C ALA A 151 19.40 -1.71 -13.90
N ASP A 152 19.62 -1.85 -12.60
CA ASP A 152 20.96 -2.12 -12.11
C ASP A 152 21.39 -3.43 -12.78
N PRO A 153 22.64 -3.50 -13.30
CA PRO A 153 23.20 -4.75 -13.76
C PRO A 153 23.14 -5.73 -12.60
N GLU A 154 22.69 -6.94 -12.90
CA GLU A 154 22.62 -8.09 -12.01
C GLU A 154 23.82 -8.10 -11.06
N PRO A 155 23.62 -7.91 -9.73
CA PRO A 155 24.73 -8.02 -8.80
C PRO A 155 25.18 -9.47 -8.78
N ASP A 156 26.47 -9.69 -9.05
CA ASP A 156 27.17 -10.96 -8.88
C ASP A 156 26.74 -11.60 -7.56
N GLN A 157 26.08 -12.75 -7.67
CA GLN A 157 25.58 -13.50 -6.53
C GLN A 157 26.76 -13.86 -5.62
N PRO A 158 26.76 -13.51 -4.31
CA PRO A 158 27.67 -14.13 -3.38
C PRO A 158 27.29 -15.61 -3.28
N ALA A 159 28.24 -16.47 -3.64
CA ALA A 159 28.11 -17.92 -3.64
C ALA A 159 27.53 -18.41 -2.31
N VAL A 160 26.28 -18.90 -2.36
CA VAL A 160 25.71 -19.74 -1.31
C VAL A 160 26.46 -21.07 -1.37
N THR A 161 27.37 -21.28 -0.43
CA THR A 161 27.98 -22.58 -0.20
C THR A 161 26.94 -23.56 0.33
N GLU A 162 26.36 -24.36 -0.56
CA GLU A 162 25.63 -25.58 -0.18
C GLU A 162 26.63 -26.72 0.14
N PRO A 163 26.44 -27.49 1.23
CA PRO A 163 27.09 -28.77 1.38
C PRO A 163 26.42 -29.80 0.45
N ARG A 164 27.19 -30.25 -0.54
CA ARG A 164 26.84 -31.37 -1.41
C ARG A 164 26.49 -32.62 -0.60
N SER A 165 25.25 -33.10 -0.74
CA SER A 165 24.94 -34.52 -0.58
C SER A 165 24.37 -35.03 -1.90
N GLY A 166 25.08 -36.02 -2.46
CA GLY A 166 24.80 -36.53 -3.79
C GLY A 166 23.58 -37.45 -3.85
N ARG A 167 22.90 -37.46 -5.00
CA ARG A 167 22.49 -38.69 -5.72
C ARG A 167 21.80 -38.36 -7.04
N ARG A 168 22.24 -39.11 -8.06
CA ARG A 168 21.57 -39.46 -9.32
C ARG A 168 21.54 -38.44 -10.46
N ALA A 169 22.68 -38.42 -11.14
CA ALA A 169 22.67 -38.72 -12.58
C ALA A 169 21.93 -40.05 -12.83
N LEU A 170 20.90 -40.03 -13.68
CA LEU A 170 20.39 -41.11 -14.55
C LEU A 170 18.99 -40.74 -15.05
N ARG A 171 18.92 -40.07 -16.21
CA ARG A 171 17.90 -40.22 -17.28
C ARG A 171 18.14 -39.15 -18.37
N ARG A 172 19.29 -39.27 -19.04
CA ARG A 172 19.48 -38.81 -20.43
C ARG A 172 19.72 -40.06 -21.27
N ALA A 173 18.65 -40.77 -21.57
CA ALA A 173 18.55 -41.78 -22.62
C ALA A 173 17.07 -42.22 -22.67
N SER A 174 16.46 -42.22 -23.87
CA SER A 174 15.02 -42.37 -24.15
C SER A 174 14.27 -41.04 -23.96
N SER A 175 13.95 -40.23 -24.97
CA SER A 175 13.44 -40.58 -26.30
C SER A 175 13.69 -39.45 -27.31
N GLN A 176 14.82 -39.51 -28.02
CA GLN A 176 14.95 -39.01 -29.39
C GLN A 176 14.84 -40.21 -30.34
N ALA A 177 13.61 -40.65 -30.55
CA ALA A 177 13.11 -41.55 -31.58
C ALA A 177 11.59 -41.59 -31.28
N SER A 178 10.76 -40.82 -31.97
CA SER A 178 10.44 -41.03 -33.38
C SER A 178 10.20 -39.71 -34.10
N ARG A 179 10.73 -39.66 -35.33
CA ARG A 179 10.49 -38.63 -36.34
C ARG A 179 9.07 -38.72 -36.90
N ALA A 180 8.58 -37.54 -37.29
CA ALA A 180 7.92 -37.20 -38.56
C ALA A 180 6.92 -38.17 -39.21
N GLY A 181 5.74 -37.63 -39.50
CA GLY A 181 4.82 -38.08 -40.55
C GLY A 181 3.47 -37.37 -40.42
N THR A 182 3.30 -36.19 -41.03
CA THR A 182 2.44 -35.93 -42.23
C THR A 182 0.96 -36.32 -42.09
N GLY A 183 0.09 -35.34 -42.32
CA GLY A 183 -1.33 -35.58 -42.63
C GLY A 183 -2.16 -34.30 -42.62
N ALA A 184 -2.36 -33.72 -43.81
CA ALA A 184 -3.34 -32.68 -44.09
C ALA A 184 -4.78 -33.24 -44.03
N GLY A 185 -5.78 -32.39 -43.78
CA GLY A 185 -7.19 -32.76 -43.93
C GLY A 185 -8.17 -31.72 -43.37
N LEU A 186 -9.01 -31.21 -44.25
CA LEU A 186 -10.05 -30.19 -44.11
C LEU A 186 -11.20 -30.62 -43.17
N ASP A 187 -11.91 -29.68 -42.53
CA ASP A 187 -13.32 -29.39 -42.90
C ASP A 187 -13.98 -28.31 -42.03
N ALA A 188 -14.95 -27.64 -42.67
CA ALA A 188 -15.75 -26.51 -42.21
C ALA A 188 -17.02 -26.94 -41.45
N GLY A 189 -17.58 -26.02 -40.65
CA GLY A 189 -18.96 -26.08 -40.16
C GLY A 189 -19.14 -25.36 -38.82
N THR A 190 -19.56 -24.09 -38.77
CA THR A 190 -20.96 -23.58 -38.82
C THR A 190 -21.57 -23.37 -37.42
N SER A 191 -21.99 -22.10 -37.20
CA SER A 191 -23.02 -21.63 -36.24
C SER A 191 -22.71 -21.69 -34.73
N GLY A 192 -23.08 -20.72 -33.90
CA GLY A 192 -23.86 -19.51 -34.09
C GLY A 192 -23.88 -18.71 -32.78
N ALA A 193 -24.04 -17.40 -32.90
CA ALA A 193 -24.32 -16.49 -31.79
C ALA A 193 -25.73 -16.73 -31.23
N PRO A 194 -26.01 -16.28 -29.99
CA PRO A 194 -27.13 -15.36 -29.86
C PRO A 194 -26.82 -14.12 -29.01
N ALA A 195 -27.43 -13.03 -29.48
CA ALA A 195 -27.50 -11.70 -28.90
C ALA A 195 -28.60 -11.60 -27.80
N PRO A 196 -28.71 -10.47 -27.07
CA PRO A 196 -29.33 -10.38 -25.75
C PRO A 196 -30.85 -10.12 -25.79
N ALA A 197 -31.54 -10.53 -24.72
CA ALA A 197 -32.98 -10.33 -24.56
C ALA A 197 -33.31 -9.13 -23.64
N ARG A 198 -34.09 -8.22 -24.25
CA ARG A 198 -35.28 -7.52 -23.74
C ARG A 198 -35.16 -6.47 -22.61
N ALA A 199 -35.36 -5.22 -23.05
CA ALA A 199 -35.96 -4.13 -22.31
C ALA A 199 -37.50 -4.16 -22.39
N ASN A 200 -38.16 -3.85 -21.28
CA ASN A 200 -39.51 -3.29 -21.10
C ASN A 200 -39.34 -2.35 -19.88
N GLY A 201 -39.69 -1.07 -19.81
CA GLY A 201 -40.70 -0.28 -20.51
C GLY A 201 -41.76 0.12 -19.49
N THR A 202 -41.72 1.35 -18.95
CA THR A 202 -42.93 2.10 -18.55
C THR A 202 -42.63 3.59 -18.34
N GLU A 203 -43.34 4.41 -19.10
CA GLU A 203 -43.47 5.86 -19.00
C GLU A 203 -44.46 6.23 -17.88
N THR A 204 -44.24 7.36 -17.19
CA THR A 204 -45.34 8.24 -16.74
C THR A 204 -44.88 9.68 -16.80
N ARG A 205 -45.73 10.51 -17.42
CA ARG A 205 -45.60 11.94 -17.72
C ARG A 205 -46.54 12.73 -16.82
N ALA A 206 -46.14 13.89 -16.31
CA ALA A 206 -46.99 15.08 -16.08
C ALA A 206 -46.13 16.31 -15.68
N ASP A 207 -46.21 17.34 -16.51
CA ASP A 207 -45.91 18.78 -16.27
C ASP A 207 -47.25 19.52 -15.98
N PRO A 208 -47.35 20.86 -15.82
CA PRO A 208 -46.60 21.86 -15.04
C PRO A 208 -47.58 22.85 -14.29
N GLU A 209 -47.10 24.06 -13.96
CA GLU A 209 -47.77 25.36 -13.64
C GLU A 209 -47.67 25.86 -12.18
N THR A 210 -47.64 27.16 -11.79
CA THR A 210 -47.18 28.48 -12.30
C THR A 210 -47.44 29.50 -11.14
N GLY A 211 -46.42 30.21 -10.62
CA GLY A 211 -46.37 31.53 -9.89
C GLY A 211 -47.43 31.96 -8.82
N PRO A 212 -47.36 33.20 -8.23
CA PRO A 212 -46.26 34.17 -8.13
C PRO A 212 -46.12 34.91 -6.74
N ASP A 213 -45.03 35.68 -6.62
CA ASP A 213 -44.82 37.01 -5.97
C ASP A 213 -44.87 37.31 -4.43
N ALA A 214 -44.05 38.33 -4.11
CA ALA A 214 -44.04 39.27 -2.97
C ALA A 214 -43.17 38.98 -1.73
N GLY A 215 -42.07 39.75 -1.63
CA GLY A 215 -41.38 40.08 -0.36
C GLY A 215 -42.21 41.01 0.55
N PRO A 216 -41.69 41.42 1.73
CA PRO A 216 -40.61 42.39 1.74
C PRO A 216 -39.49 42.18 2.77
N THR A 217 -38.42 42.90 2.47
CA THR A 217 -37.26 43.38 3.23
C THR A 217 -37.35 43.38 4.76
N THR A 218 -36.29 42.86 5.38
CA THR A 218 -35.72 43.47 6.60
C THR A 218 -34.21 43.30 6.60
N GLU A 219 -33.52 44.43 6.64
CA GLU A 219 -32.07 44.54 6.75
C GLU A 219 -31.57 43.87 8.03
N SER A 220 -30.55 43.01 7.90
CA SER A 220 -29.66 42.70 9.01
C SER A 220 -28.24 42.74 8.48
N ILE A 221 -27.61 43.89 8.73
CA ILE A 221 -26.19 44.14 8.57
C ILE A 221 -25.46 43.18 9.51
N SER A 222 -25.10 42.00 9.00
CA SER A 222 -24.19 41.08 9.67
C SER A 222 -22.76 41.50 9.36
N ARG A 223 -22.09 41.97 10.41
CA ARG A 223 -20.64 42.24 10.49
C ARG A 223 -19.82 41.14 9.81
N PRO A 224 -18.69 41.47 9.15
CA PRO A 224 -17.73 40.47 8.69
C PRO A 224 -17.17 39.73 9.91
N GLY A 225 -17.45 38.43 9.99
CA GLY A 225 -16.88 37.54 10.98
C GLY A 225 -15.36 37.40 10.78
N PRO A 226 -14.57 37.25 11.84
CA PRO A 226 -13.12 37.17 11.71
C PRO A 226 -12.73 35.91 10.95
N GLU A 227 -11.84 36.08 9.98
CA GLU A 227 -11.17 35.03 9.22
C GLU A 227 -10.73 33.89 10.15
N ARG A 228 -11.23 32.68 9.86
CA ARG A 228 -10.74 31.44 10.46
C ARG A 228 -9.31 31.20 9.97
N ARG A 229 -8.34 31.75 10.67
CA ARG A 229 -6.94 31.33 10.57
C ARG A 229 -6.84 29.83 10.87
N PRO A 230 -6.15 29.02 10.04
CA PRO A 230 -5.87 27.64 10.39
C PRO A 230 -5.05 27.62 11.69
N ARG A 231 -5.53 26.81 12.64
CA ARG A 231 -4.95 26.71 13.99
C ARG A 231 -3.52 26.18 13.88
N ARG A 232 -2.59 27.01 14.32
CA ARG A 232 -1.16 26.72 14.45
C ARG A 232 -0.96 25.61 15.50
N TRP A 233 -1.02 24.36 15.06
CA TRP A 233 -0.89 23.18 15.91
C TRP A 233 0.51 23.15 16.55
N SER A 234 0.55 23.34 17.86
CA SER A 234 1.76 23.26 18.67
C SER A 234 1.57 22.13 19.68
N ARG A 235 2.05 20.92 19.35
CA ARG A 235 2.28 19.88 20.35
C ARG A 235 3.67 19.29 20.16
N ARG A 236 4.46 19.33 21.23
CA ARG A 236 5.74 18.64 21.32
C ARG A 236 5.45 17.17 21.57
N THR A 237 5.78 16.33 20.61
CA THR A 237 5.83 14.88 20.78
C THR A 237 7.08 14.58 21.60
N THR A 238 6.92 14.07 22.83
CA THR A 238 8.03 13.47 23.57
C THR A 238 8.48 12.23 22.81
N ALA A 239 9.69 12.29 22.25
CA ALA A 239 10.29 11.19 21.50
C ALA A 239 10.44 9.97 22.43
N ARG A 240 9.58 8.97 22.21
CA ARG A 240 9.74 7.65 22.83
C ARG A 240 10.99 7.02 22.22
N LEU A 241 11.91 6.54 23.07
CA LEU A 241 13.14 5.88 22.64
C LEU A 241 12.84 4.78 21.60
N PRO A 242 13.59 4.70 20.49
CA PRO A 242 13.37 3.68 19.47
C PRO A 242 13.51 2.29 20.09
N ALA A 243 12.56 1.41 19.81
CA ALA A 243 12.65 0.00 20.19
C ALA A 243 13.92 -0.61 19.56
N ALA A 244 14.59 -1.51 20.29
CA ALA A 244 15.75 -2.22 19.77
C ALA A 244 15.43 -2.85 18.40
N PRO A 245 16.35 -2.77 17.43
CA PRO A 245 16.13 -3.32 16.09
C PRO A 245 15.74 -4.80 16.20
N ARG A 246 14.74 -5.20 15.43
CA ARG A 246 14.25 -6.58 15.40
C ARG A 246 14.40 -7.16 14.00
N THR A 247 14.69 -8.45 13.97
CA THR A 247 14.79 -9.25 12.76
C THR A 247 13.50 -10.03 12.59
N LEU A 248 12.94 -10.03 11.37
CA LEU A 248 11.82 -10.87 10.99
C LEU A 248 12.33 -12.28 10.71
N VAL A 249 11.70 -13.28 11.30
CA VAL A 249 11.99 -14.69 11.05
C VAL A 249 10.73 -15.36 10.50
N ILE A 250 10.89 -16.07 9.39
CA ILE A 250 9.85 -16.89 8.78
C ILE A 250 10.37 -18.33 8.75
N GLU A 251 9.74 -19.21 9.51
CA GLU A 251 10.06 -20.63 9.60
C GLU A 251 8.99 -21.47 8.89
N PHE A 252 9.41 -22.40 8.05
CA PHE A 252 8.52 -23.28 7.27
C PHE A 252 8.43 -24.68 7.88
N GLU A 253 7.49 -25.50 7.43
CA GLU A 253 7.27 -26.86 7.98
C GLU A 253 8.47 -27.79 7.80
N ASP A 254 9.30 -27.56 6.77
CA ASP A 254 10.56 -28.28 6.56
C ASP A 254 11.70 -27.79 7.47
N SER A 255 11.40 -26.92 8.44
CA SER A 255 12.35 -26.26 9.34
C SER A 255 13.33 -25.30 8.65
N SER A 256 13.14 -25.00 7.35
CA SER A 256 13.88 -23.93 6.68
C SER A 256 13.45 -22.57 7.25
N ARG A 257 14.39 -21.62 7.27
CA ARG A 257 14.21 -20.31 7.92
C ARG A 257 14.71 -19.18 7.03
N ALA A 258 13.89 -18.16 6.84
CA ALA A 258 14.30 -16.89 6.30
C ALA A 258 14.44 -15.88 7.45
N VAL A 259 15.65 -15.34 7.63
CA VAL A 259 15.99 -14.38 8.69
C VAL A 259 16.32 -13.04 8.03
N LEU A 260 15.52 -12.02 8.29
CA LEU A 260 15.48 -10.79 7.49
C LEU A 260 15.54 -9.56 8.40
N ALA A 261 16.46 -8.64 8.12
CA ALA A 261 16.55 -7.35 8.80
C ALA A 261 15.39 -6.38 8.44
N GLY A 262 14.41 -6.82 7.66
CA GLY A 262 13.33 -6.00 7.12
C GLY A 262 12.10 -6.82 6.68
N SER A 263 11.33 -6.25 5.76
CA SER A 263 10.07 -6.81 5.27
C SER A 263 10.25 -7.88 4.18
N ALA A 264 9.28 -8.78 4.06
CA ALA A 264 9.28 -9.92 3.15
C ALA A 264 8.07 -9.93 2.20
N ALA A 265 8.32 -10.30 0.93
CA ALA A 265 7.28 -10.68 -0.02
C ALA A 265 7.30 -12.20 -0.17
N VAL A 266 6.27 -12.89 0.31
CA VAL A 266 6.24 -14.36 0.42
C VAL A 266 5.39 -14.94 -0.69
N GLY A 267 5.86 -15.99 -1.35
CA GLY A 267 5.08 -16.71 -2.38
C GLY A 267 5.88 -17.78 -3.10
N ARG A 268 5.27 -18.47 -4.08
CA ARG A 268 5.96 -19.56 -4.81
C ARG A 268 7.03 -19.09 -5.79
N ASN A 269 6.89 -17.85 -6.28
CA ASN A 269 7.88 -17.21 -7.14
C ASN A 269 7.73 -15.69 -7.00
N PRO A 270 8.08 -15.13 -5.82
CA PRO A 270 7.77 -13.75 -5.53
C PRO A 270 8.76 -12.84 -6.23
N SER A 271 8.26 -11.87 -6.98
CA SER A 271 9.07 -10.73 -7.41
C SER A 271 9.34 -9.82 -6.20
N PRO A 272 10.48 -9.11 -6.16
CA PRO A 272 10.65 -8.00 -5.23
C PRO A 272 9.49 -7.01 -5.38
N VAL A 273 8.81 -6.70 -4.28
CA VAL A 273 7.72 -5.70 -4.22
C VAL A 273 8.23 -4.55 -3.37
N ASP A 274 8.31 -3.34 -3.94
CA ASP A 274 8.80 -2.05 -3.40
C ASP A 274 10.05 -2.05 -2.48
N GLY A 275 10.91 -3.07 -2.60
CA GLY A 275 12.10 -3.27 -1.75
C GLY A 275 11.95 -4.32 -0.64
N ARG A 276 10.88 -5.13 -0.63
CA ARG A 276 10.77 -6.31 0.23
C ARG A 276 11.63 -7.42 -0.32
N ILE A 277 12.20 -8.19 0.60
CA ILE A 277 13.03 -9.34 0.27
C ILE A 277 12.08 -10.47 -0.20
N PRO A 278 12.26 -11.00 -1.41
CA PRO A 278 11.45 -12.12 -1.89
C PRO A 278 11.79 -13.38 -1.07
N VAL A 279 10.78 -14.00 -0.48
CA VAL A 279 10.92 -15.27 0.25
C VAL A 279 10.11 -16.32 -0.49
N ARG A 280 10.83 -17.20 -1.18
CA ARG A 280 10.25 -18.31 -1.92
C ARG A 280 9.75 -19.38 -0.96
N VAL A 281 8.57 -19.92 -1.24
CA VAL A 281 8.01 -21.07 -0.53
C VAL A 281 7.68 -22.18 -1.53
N ASP A 282 7.92 -23.42 -1.13
CA ASP A 282 7.61 -24.58 -1.96
C ASP A 282 6.17 -25.03 -1.71
N SER A 283 5.31 -24.77 -2.70
CA SER A 283 3.91 -25.19 -2.73
C SER A 283 3.78 -26.43 -3.61
N ARG A 284 3.36 -27.55 -3.02
CA ARG A 284 3.21 -28.83 -3.72
C ARG A 284 2.04 -28.78 -4.69
N ASP A 285 0.95 -28.17 -4.23
CA ASP A 285 -0.31 -28.12 -4.97
C ASP A 285 -0.45 -26.86 -5.83
N ASN A 286 0.60 -26.04 -5.92
CA ASN A 286 0.59 -24.73 -6.60
C ASN A 286 -0.51 -23.76 -6.11
N THR A 287 -1.03 -23.96 -4.89
CA THR A 287 -2.07 -23.10 -4.32
C THR A 287 -1.49 -21.79 -3.77
N VAL A 288 -0.17 -21.70 -3.59
CA VAL A 288 0.47 -20.44 -3.27
C VAL A 288 0.63 -19.57 -4.54
N SER A 289 0.05 -18.37 -4.55
CA SER A 289 0.30 -17.34 -5.58
C SER A 289 1.78 -16.99 -5.76
N ARG A 290 2.16 -16.41 -6.92
CA ARG A 290 3.54 -15.98 -7.22
C ARG A 290 4.10 -15.10 -6.09
N THR A 291 3.39 -14.02 -5.78
CA THR A 291 3.47 -13.28 -4.53
C THR A 291 2.13 -13.44 -3.84
N HIS A 292 2.14 -13.97 -2.62
CA HIS A 292 0.93 -14.39 -1.90
C HIS A 292 0.64 -13.48 -0.71
N ALA A 293 1.66 -13.17 0.08
CA ALA A 293 1.52 -12.34 1.28
C ALA A 293 2.69 -11.38 1.42
N LEU A 294 2.43 -10.26 2.07
CA LEU A 294 3.43 -9.30 2.51
C LEU A 294 3.55 -9.40 4.03
N VAL A 295 4.77 -9.55 4.52
CA VAL A 295 5.07 -9.57 5.95
C VAL A 295 5.98 -8.40 6.27
N ASP A 296 5.50 -7.49 7.11
CA ASP A 296 6.20 -6.29 7.52
C ASP A 296 6.45 -6.29 9.02
N LEU A 297 7.43 -5.52 9.45
CA LEU A 297 7.55 -5.08 10.84
C LEU A 297 7.10 -3.63 10.93
N ASP A 298 6.50 -3.25 12.06
CA ASP A 298 6.36 -1.84 12.43
C ASP A 298 7.56 -1.31 13.21
N ARG A 299 7.51 -0.03 13.57
CA ARG A 299 8.60 0.66 14.28
C ARG A 299 8.86 0.09 15.68
N SER A 300 7.87 -0.55 16.29
CA SER A 300 8.01 -1.25 17.58
C SER A 300 8.43 -2.73 17.41
N GLY A 301 8.69 -3.18 16.18
CA GLY A 301 9.12 -4.55 15.87
C GLY A 301 7.98 -5.57 15.92
N ARG A 302 6.74 -5.13 15.69
CA ARG A 302 5.54 -5.97 15.72
C ARG A 302 5.20 -6.40 14.29
N ILE A 303 4.70 -7.64 14.14
CA ILE A 303 4.49 -8.25 12.83
C ILE A 303 3.16 -7.80 12.26
N LEU A 304 3.21 -7.33 11.02
CA LEU A 304 2.06 -6.96 10.20
C LEU A 304 2.02 -7.88 8.98
N VAL A 305 0.84 -8.38 8.64
CA VAL A 305 0.65 -9.31 7.53
C VAL A 305 -0.47 -8.79 6.64
N THR A 306 -0.26 -8.82 5.33
CA THR A 306 -1.25 -8.45 4.32
C THR A 306 -1.36 -9.57 3.30
N ASP A 307 -2.58 -10.03 3.03
CA ASP A 307 -2.86 -10.88 1.87
C ASP A 307 -2.74 -10.02 0.60
N TYR A 308 -1.82 -10.40 -0.29
CA TYR A 308 -1.50 -9.65 -1.51
C TYR A 308 -2.36 -10.10 -2.68
N HIS A 309 -3.69 -10.09 -2.47
CA HIS A 309 -4.69 -10.56 -3.42
C HIS A 309 -4.40 -11.97 -3.93
N SER A 310 -4.04 -12.87 -3.00
CA SER A 310 -3.80 -14.27 -3.31
C SER A 310 -5.07 -14.97 -3.78
N THR A 311 -4.91 -16.07 -4.54
CA THR A 311 -6.06 -16.83 -5.05
C THR A 311 -6.74 -17.64 -3.95
N HIS A 312 -5.98 -18.10 -2.95
CA HIS A 312 -6.47 -19.01 -1.91
C HIS A 312 -6.53 -18.37 -0.51
N GLY A 313 -6.17 -17.10 -0.39
CA GLY A 313 -6.23 -16.34 0.84
C GLY A 313 -5.10 -16.64 1.83
N VAL A 314 -4.94 -15.72 2.79
CA VAL A 314 -4.08 -15.91 3.96
C VAL A 314 -4.95 -16.21 5.18
N HIS A 315 -4.57 -17.23 5.94
CA HIS A 315 -5.28 -17.58 7.18
C HIS A 315 -4.33 -17.61 8.37
N LEU A 316 -4.78 -17.08 9.51
CA LEU A 316 -4.12 -17.34 10.79
C LEU A 316 -4.54 -18.73 11.29
N SER A 317 -3.57 -19.61 11.49
CA SER A 317 -3.79 -20.97 12.02
C SER A 317 -3.71 -20.96 13.54
N GLY A 318 -4.72 -21.49 14.23
CA GLY A 318 -4.77 -21.53 15.68
C GLY A 318 -6.11 -21.99 16.25
N ALA A 319 -6.38 -21.66 17.51
CA ALA A 319 -7.64 -22.02 18.19
C ALA A 319 -8.89 -21.41 17.54
N SER A 320 -8.74 -20.25 16.88
CA SER A 320 -9.72 -19.71 15.95
C SER A 320 -9.01 -19.41 14.63
N ASN A 321 -9.31 -20.20 13.60
CA ASN A 321 -8.84 -19.90 12.26
C ASN A 321 -9.52 -18.62 11.79
N SER A 322 -8.74 -17.60 11.45
CA SER A 322 -9.26 -16.35 10.88
C SER A 322 -8.71 -16.14 9.48
N THR A 323 -9.59 -15.79 8.55
CA THR A 323 -9.23 -15.44 7.17
C THR A 323 -8.95 -13.95 7.09
N PHE A 324 -7.88 -13.59 6.37
CA PHE A 324 -7.52 -12.19 6.17
C PHE A 324 -8.23 -11.69 4.93
N SER A 325 -8.78 -10.48 5.01
CA SER A 325 -9.29 -9.80 3.84
C SER A 325 -8.12 -9.32 2.97
N PRO A 326 -8.15 -9.55 1.64
CA PRO A 326 -7.12 -9.04 0.73
C PRO A 326 -6.87 -7.54 0.87
N GLY A 327 -5.60 -7.13 0.87
CA GLY A 327 -5.18 -5.72 1.03
C GLY A 327 -5.26 -5.17 2.46
N VAL A 328 -5.96 -5.85 3.39
CA VAL A 328 -6.07 -5.40 4.78
C VAL A 328 -4.83 -5.82 5.58
N VAL A 329 -4.33 -4.92 6.41
CA VAL A 329 -3.17 -5.14 7.29
C VAL A 329 -3.62 -5.76 8.60
N TYR A 330 -3.19 -6.99 8.88
CA TYR A 330 -3.45 -7.66 10.16
C TYR A 330 -2.21 -7.63 11.03
N ARG A 331 -2.35 -7.15 12.26
CA ARG A 331 -1.30 -7.31 13.27
C ARG A 331 -1.38 -8.70 13.89
N VAL A 332 -0.29 -9.45 13.80
CA VAL A 332 -0.19 -10.81 14.35
C VAL A 332 0.86 -10.87 15.48
N PRO A 333 0.67 -11.74 16.48
CA PRO A 333 1.67 -11.94 17.52
C PRO A 333 2.94 -12.60 16.95
N SER A 334 4.08 -12.34 17.58
CA SER A 334 5.30 -13.11 17.29
C SER A 334 5.07 -14.59 17.58
N GLY A 335 5.49 -15.46 16.67
CA GLY A 335 5.25 -16.89 16.70
C GLY A 335 3.92 -17.33 16.08
N ALA A 336 3.15 -16.42 15.46
CA ALA A 336 1.92 -16.73 14.76
C ALA A 336 2.14 -17.72 13.61
N ARG A 337 1.22 -18.66 13.42
CA ARG A 337 1.22 -19.59 12.28
C ARG A 337 0.29 -19.07 11.20
N LEU A 338 0.80 -18.86 10.00
CA LEU A 338 0.06 -18.44 8.83
C LEU A 338 -0.07 -19.63 7.87
N ARG A 339 -1.26 -19.83 7.30
CA ARG A 339 -1.49 -20.75 6.20
C ARG A 339 -1.68 -19.95 4.92
N LEU A 340 -0.85 -20.25 3.94
CA LEU A 340 -0.80 -19.68 2.59
C LEU A 340 -1.10 -20.83 1.63
N GLY A 341 -2.34 -20.97 1.18
CA GLY A 341 -2.74 -22.17 0.43
C GLY A 341 -2.43 -23.47 1.20
N ASP A 342 -1.59 -24.32 0.62
CA ASP A 342 -1.11 -25.61 1.15
C ASP A 342 0.10 -25.50 2.08
N VAL A 343 0.70 -24.31 2.19
CA VAL A 343 1.91 -24.08 3.00
C VAL A 343 1.54 -23.46 4.34
N VAL A 344 2.12 -23.98 5.43
CA VAL A 344 2.09 -23.33 6.74
C VAL A 344 3.46 -22.76 7.06
N CYS A 345 3.51 -21.52 7.51
CA CYS A 345 4.73 -20.89 8.03
C CYS A 345 4.48 -20.26 9.40
N ARG A 346 5.53 -20.14 10.19
CA ARG A 346 5.54 -19.43 11.46
C ARG A 346 6.29 -18.13 11.29
N VAL A 347 5.68 -17.02 11.68
CA VAL A 347 6.30 -15.69 11.66
C VAL A 347 6.63 -15.24 13.07
N SER A 348 7.87 -14.86 13.31
CA SER A 348 8.35 -14.39 14.61
C SER A 348 9.29 -13.20 14.45
N THR A 349 9.58 -12.55 15.57
CA THR A 349 10.65 -11.56 15.65
C THR A 349 11.68 -11.94 16.68
N GLU A 350 12.94 -11.74 16.33
CA GLU A 350 14.10 -11.93 17.19
C GLU A 350 14.80 -10.59 17.39
N PRO A 351 15.53 -10.38 18.51
CA PRO A 351 16.41 -9.23 18.65
C PRO A 351 17.42 -9.23 17.50
N ALA A 352 17.62 -8.09 16.84
CA ALA A 352 18.69 -7.99 15.87
C ALA A 352 20.03 -8.16 16.61
N LEU A 353 20.83 -9.13 16.17
CA LEU A 353 22.21 -9.26 16.63
C LEU A 353 22.93 -7.97 16.21
N THR A 354 23.28 -7.12 17.18
CA THR A 354 24.22 -6.02 16.97
C THR A 354 25.56 -6.64 16.62
N ALA A 355 25.94 -6.51 15.34
CA ALA A 355 27.27 -6.83 14.85
C ALA A 355 28.30 -5.83 15.39
#